data_AF-A0A3C0G911-F1
#
_entry.id   AF-A0A3C0G911-F1
#
_cell.length_a   1.000
_cell.length_b   1.000
_cell.length_c   1.000
_cell.angle_alpha   90.00
_cell.angle_beta   90.00
_cell.angle_gamma   90.00
#
_symmetry.space_group_name_H-M   'P 1'
#
loop_
_entity.id
_entity.type
_entity.pdbx_description
1 polymer ?
#
loop_
_entity_poly.entity_id
_entity_poly.type
_entity_poly.pdbx_seq_one_letter_code
_entity_poly.pdbx_strand_id
1 'polypeptide(L)'
;MINSTYSLNSTTLELEQTVTDDTGADVTLEIGDGERAIMKKMYMVHYYDQQIRSNITTLGTDTVISVSDDGSSVTKVNRNEINKVYHQIKKQEHEELKELVNAFKLSKSIPIQVAGNDTVEGRYRLSINRTGGSFL
;
A
#
# COMPACT_ATOMS: atom_id res chain seq x y z
N MET A 1 17.12 -0.72 -3.27
CA MET A 1 17.00 -0.49 -4.74
C MET A 1 15.56 -0.20 -5.09
N ILE A 2 15.27 0.56 -6.15
CA ILE A 2 13.91 1.01 -6.54
C ILE A 2 13.29 0.17 -7.68
N ASN A 3 14.09 -0.62 -8.40
CA ASN A 3 13.61 -1.53 -9.44
C ASN A 3 13.53 -2.96 -8.91
N SER A 4 12.31 -3.42 -8.67
CA SER A 4 11.99 -4.83 -8.47
C SER A 4 11.27 -5.35 -9.71
N THR A 5 11.71 -6.49 -10.25
CA THR A 5 11.02 -7.17 -11.34
C THR A 5 10.01 -8.18 -10.76
N TYR A 6 8.80 -8.16 -11.30
CA TYR A 6 7.72 -9.07 -10.93
C TYR A 6 7.34 -9.94 -12.13
N SER A 7 7.16 -11.23 -11.89
CA SER A 7 6.70 -12.19 -12.90
C SER A 7 5.50 -12.97 -12.42
N LEU A 8 4.63 -13.38 -13.34
CA LEU A 8 3.51 -14.26 -13.06
C LEU A 8 3.98 -15.71 -13.17
N ASN A 9 3.76 -16.50 -12.12
CA ASN A 9 3.96 -17.93 -12.20
C ASN A 9 2.84 -18.56 -13.05
N SER A 10 3.21 -19.21 -14.16
CA SER A 10 2.26 -19.81 -15.11
C SER A 10 1.41 -20.95 -14.53
N THR A 11 1.82 -21.54 -13.41
CA THR A 11 1.14 -22.68 -12.78
C THR A 11 0.28 -22.25 -11.60
N THR A 12 0.82 -21.44 -10.69
CA THR A 12 0.09 -20.99 -9.49
C THR A 12 -0.74 -19.73 -9.75
N LEU A 13 -0.48 -19.01 -10.85
CA LEU A 13 -1.04 -17.70 -11.16
C LEU A 13 -0.77 -16.64 -10.08
N GLU A 14 0.26 -16.86 -9.26
CA GLU A 14 0.70 -15.94 -8.23
C GLU A 14 1.87 -15.07 -8.72
N LEU A 15 2.02 -13.93 -8.06
CA LEU A 15 3.07 -12.95 -8.37
C LEU A 15 4.34 -13.26 -7.59
N GLU A 16 5.45 -13.36 -8.31
CA GLU A 16 6.77 -13.63 -7.76
C GLU A 16 7.66 -12.41 -7.98
N GLN A 17 8.45 -12.05 -6.96
CA GLN A 17 9.45 -11.00 -7.05
C GLN A 17 10.82 -11.62 -7.21
N THR A 18 11.60 -11.15 -8.19
CA THR A 18 13.03 -11.51 -8.27
C THR A 18 13.84 -10.45 -7.52
N VAL A 19 14.62 -10.88 -6.54
CA VAL A 19 15.51 -10.03 -5.75
C VAL A 19 16.92 -10.59 -5.83
N THR A 20 17.89 -9.75 -6.15
CA THR A 20 19.30 -10.11 -6.06
C THR A 20 19.73 -10.08 -4.60
N ASP A 21 20.19 -11.23 -4.09
CA ASP A 21 20.69 -11.40 -2.74
C ASP A 21 22.04 -10.68 -2.53
N ASP A 22 22.49 -10.54 -1.28
CA ASP A 22 23.77 -9.91 -0.90
C ASP A 22 24.99 -10.62 -1.52
N THR A 23 24.80 -11.86 -1.99
CA THR A 23 25.77 -12.67 -2.71
C THR A 23 25.79 -12.43 -4.24
N GLY A 24 24.88 -11.60 -4.76
CA GLY A 24 24.74 -11.32 -6.19
C GLY A 24 23.92 -12.36 -6.98
N ALA A 25 23.30 -13.33 -6.31
CA ALA A 25 22.44 -14.34 -6.93
C ALA A 25 20.98 -13.88 -6.97
N ASP A 26 20.28 -14.16 -8.06
CA ASP A 26 18.85 -13.86 -8.19
C ASP A 26 18.02 -14.91 -7.43
N VAL A 27 17.24 -14.46 -6.46
CA VAL A 27 16.35 -15.28 -5.64
C VAL A 27 14.92 -14.87 -5.91
N THR A 28 14.07 -15.85 -6.20
CA THR A 28 12.62 -15.67 -6.34
C THR A 28 11.97 -15.70 -4.96
N LEU A 29 11.40 -14.57 -4.55
CA LEU A 29 10.67 -14.44 -3.30
C LEU A 29 9.16 -14.37 -3.57
N GLU A 30 8.39 -15.14 -2.81
CA GLU A 30 6.94 -15.01 -2.80
C GLU A 30 6.54 -13.68 -2.13
N ILE A 31 5.63 -12.95 -2.77
CA ILE A 31 5.06 -11.73 -2.22
C ILE A 31 4.13 -12.11 -1.06
N GLY A 32 4.36 -11.48 0.10
CA GLY A 32 3.52 -11.66 1.29
C GLY A 32 2.05 -11.31 1.05
N ASP A 33 1.15 -11.89 1.85
CA ASP A 33 -0.30 -11.78 1.66
C ASP A 33 -0.80 -10.33 1.70
N GLY A 34 -0.21 -9.49 2.56
CA GLY A 34 -0.56 -8.08 2.68
C GLY A 34 -0.14 -7.27 1.46
N GLU A 35 1.09 -7.46 0.99
CA GLU A 35 1.61 -6.86 -0.23
C GLU A 35 0.76 -7.27 -1.45
N ARG A 36 0.39 -8.55 -1.53
CA ARG A 36 -0.47 -9.11 -2.59
C ARG A 36 -1.87 -8.49 -2.60
N ALA A 37 -2.49 -8.35 -1.43
CA ALA A 37 -3.80 -7.74 -1.29
C ALA A 37 -3.80 -6.27 -1.74
N ILE A 38 -2.76 -5.51 -1.37
CA ILE A 38 -2.57 -4.12 -1.80
C ILE A 38 -2.41 -4.04 -3.32
N MET A 39 -1.57 -4.88 -3.92
CA MET A 39 -1.38 -4.90 -5.38
C MET A 39 -2.69 -5.19 -6.13
N LYS A 40 -3.50 -6.15 -5.65
CA LYS A 40 -4.81 -6.46 -6.23
C LYS A 40 -5.74 -5.24 -6.18
N LYS A 41 -5.78 -4.52 -5.05
CA LYS A 41 -6.58 -3.30 -4.93
C LYS A 41 -6.07 -2.14 -5.80
N MET A 42 -4.75 -1.97 -5.92
CA MET A 42 -4.17 -0.98 -6.84
C MET A 42 -4.60 -1.24 -8.29
N TYR A 43 -4.61 -2.51 -8.72
CA TYR A 43 -5.09 -2.91 -10.04
C TYR A 43 -6.58 -2.57 -10.24
N MET A 44 -7.44 -2.86 -9.25
CA MET A 44 -8.87 -2.56 -9.35
C MET A 44 -9.13 -1.06 -9.53
N VAL A 45 -8.44 -0.20 -8.77
CA VAL A 45 -8.54 1.25 -8.92
C VAL A 45 -8.13 1.69 -10.34
N HIS A 46 -7.03 1.13 -10.87
CA HIS A 46 -6.58 1.44 -12.23
C HIS A 46 -7.59 0.97 -13.29
N TYR A 47 -8.14 -0.23 -13.13
CA TYR A 47 -9.15 -0.79 -14.02
C TYR A 47 -10.38 0.10 -14.11
N TYR A 48 -10.96 0.52 -12.98
CA TYR A 48 -12.12 1.41 -13.00
C TYR A 48 -11.81 2.79 -13.56
N ASP A 49 -10.59 3.30 -13.36
CA ASP A 49 -10.14 4.54 -13.98
C ASP A 49 -10.06 4.44 -15.52
N GLN A 50 -9.62 3.31 -16.05
CA GLN A 50 -9.62 3.03 -17.48
C GLN A 50 -11.06 2.95 -18.03
N GLN A 51 -11.97 2.28 -17.31
CA GLN A 51 -13.37 2.18 -17.71
C GLN A 51 -14.07 3.54 -17.73
N ILE A 52 -13.82 4.40 -16.72
CA ILE A 52 -14.36 5.77 -16.70
C ILE A 52 -13.87 6.56 -17.91
N ARG A 53 -12.57 6.51 -18.22
CA ARG A 53 -12.01 7.20 -19.39
C ARG A 53 -12.61 6.71 -20.70
N SER A 54 -12.70 5.39 -20.89
CA SER A 54 -13.35 4.80 -22.07
C SER A 54 -14.79 5.28 -22.22
N ASN A 55 -15.57 5.24 -21.13
CA ASN A 55 -16.97 5.66 -21.16
C ASN A 55 -17.12 7.17 -21.45
N ILE A 56 -16.25 8.04 -20.91
CA ILE A 56 -16.25 9.47 -21.22
C ILE A 56 -15.97 9.72 -22.71
N THR A 57 -15.01 9.02 -23.31
CA THR A 57 -14.70 9.15 -24.73
C THR A 57 -15.91 8.77 -25.60
N THR A 58 -16.62 7.68 -25.25
CA THR A 58 -17.82 7.26 -26.00
C THR A 58 -19.01 8.21 -25.84
N LEU A 59 -19.13 8.88 -24.69
CA LEU A 59 -20.16 9.90 -24.46
C LEU A 59 -19.96 11.13 -25.36
N GLY A 60 -18.71 11.52 -25.61
CA GLY A 60 -18.42 12.65 -26.50
C GLY A 60 -18.77 12.39 -27.97
N THR A 61 -18.89 11.13 -28.38
CA THR A 61 -19.15 10.73 -29.77
C THR A 61 -20.60 10.33 -30.07
N ASP A 62 -21.43 10.05 -29.06
CA ASP A 62 -22.80 9.55 -29.27
C ASP A 62 -23.83 10.69 -29.18
N THR A 63 -24.27 11.20 -30.34
CA THR A 63 -25.23 12.31 -30.49
C THR A 63 -26.70 11.88 -30.53
N VAL A 64 -27.05 10.60 -30.33
CA VAL A 64 -28.45 10.17 -30.39
C VAL A 64 -29.10 10.26 -29.02
N ILE A 65 -29.67 11.44 -28.75
CA ILE A 65 -30.64 11.71 -27.68
C ILE A 65 -32.01 11.28 -28.22
N SER A 66 -32.51 10.14 -27.70
CA SER A 66 -33.89 9.65 -27.77
C SER A 66 -34.71 9.98 -29.03
N VAL A 67 -34.92 8.99 -29.90
CA VAL A 67 -35.99 9.02 -30.89
C VAL A 67 -37.17 8.24 -30.30
N SER A 68 -38.26 8.94 -29.96
CA SER A 68 -39.55 8.32 -29.68
C SER A 68 -40.37 8.36 -30.96
N ASP A 69 -40.65 7.21 -31.56
CA ASP A 69 -41.59 7.10 -32.68
C ASP A 69 -42.75 6.19 -32.27
N ASP A 70 -43.92 6.50 -32.82
CA ASP A 70 -45.28 6.13 -32.40
C ASP A 70 -45.48 4.62 -32.09
N GLY A 71 -45.12 4.20 -30.87
CA GLY A 71 -45.41 2.85 -30.34
C GLY A 71 -44.20 2.00 -29.92
N SER A 72 -42.95 2.43 -30.15
CA SER A 72 -41.75 1.68 -29.73
C SER A 72 -40.81 2.55 -28.90
N SER A 73 -40.69 2.22 -27.61
CA SER A 73 -39.81 2.92 -26.66
C SER A 73 -38.52 2.12 -26.46
N VAL A 74 -37.40 2.68 -26.90
CA VAL A 74 -36.06 2.16 -26.58
C VAL A 74 -35.54 2.89 -25.34
N THR A 75 -35.57 2.22 -24.19
CA THR A 75 -34.92 2.71 -22.96
C THR A 75 -33.40 2.60 -23.10
N LYS A 76 -32.79 3.62 -23.70
CA LYS A 76 -31.34 3.80 -23.70
C LYS A 76 -30.90 4.07 -22.26
N VAL A 77 -30.16 3.12 -21.65
CA VAL A 77 -29.62 3.28 -20.29
C VAL A 77 -28.82 4.58 -20.24
N ASN A 78 -29.09 5.41 -19.22
CA ASN A 78 -28.40 6.68 -19.06
C ASN A 78 -26.93 6.43 -18.70
N ARG A 79 -26.04 6.59 -19.68
CA ARG A 79 -24.60 6.38 -19.52
C ARG A 79 -23.95 7.37 -18.55
N ASN A 80 -24.56 8.52 -18.28
CA ASN A 80 -24.10 9.41 -17.20
C ASN A 80 -24.30 8.77 -15.83
N GLU A 81 -25.38 8.01 -15.65
CA GLU A 81 -25.64 7.29 -14.41
C GLU A 81 -24.64 6.15 -14.22
N ILE A 82 -24.32 5.43 -15.30
CA ILE A 82 -23.26 4.41 -15.31
C ILE A 82 -21.90 5.02 -14.90
N ASN A 83 -21.55 6.20 -15.41
CA ASN A 83 -20.31 6.88 -15.03
C ASN A 83 -20.28 7.32 -13.56
N LYS A 84 -21.41 7.78 -13.01
CA LYS A 84 -21.51 8.08 -11.57
C LYS A 84 -21.29 6.83 -10.73
N VAL A 85 -21.89 5.71 -11.12
CA VAL A 85 -21.71 4.41 -10.43
C VAL A 85 -20.24 3.98 -10.47
N TYR A 86 -19.57 4.04 -11.63
CA TYR A 86 -18.14 3.74 -11.71
C TYR A 86 -17.28 4.67 -10.85
N HIS A 87 -17.63 5.95 -10.79
CA HIS A 87 -16.90 6.90 -9.95
C HIS A 87 -17.08 6.59 -8.45
N GLN A 88 -18.28 6.19 -8.04
CA GLN A 88 -18.55 5.75 -6.67
C GLN A 88 -17.77 4.48 -6.32
N ILE A 89 -17.78 3.47 -7.20
CA ILE A 89 -17.01 2.23 -6.99
C ILE A 89 -15.52 2.54 -6.88
N LYS A 90 -14.96 3.34 -7.81
CA LYS A 90 -13.55 3.75 -7.76
C LYS A 90 -13.21 4.44 -6.43
N LYS A 91 -14.09 5.31 -5.94
CA LYS A 91 -13.87 6.03 -4.67
C LYS A 91 -13.81 5.05 -3.50
N GLN A 92 -14.76 4.12 -3.41
CA GLN A 92 -14.77 3.08 -2.38
C GLN A 92 -13.49 2.23 -2.43
N GLU A 93 -13.12 1.73 -3.62
CA GLU A 93 -11.89 0.94 -3.81
C GLU A 93 -10.63 1.71 -3.42
N HIS A 94 -10.60 3.03 -3.66
CA HIS A 94 -9.49 3.89 -3.27
C HIS A 94 -9.41 4.12 -1.75
N GLU A 95 -10.55 4.26 -1.09
CA GLU A 95 -10.64 4.37 0.37
C GLU A 95 -10.14 3.08 1.03
N GLU A 96 -10.63 1.92 0.57
CA GLU A 96 -10.18 0.61 1.05
C GLU A 96 -8.69 0.38 0.79
N LEU A 97 -8.17 0.78 -0.37
CA LEU A 97 -6.73 0.73 -0.66
C LEU A 97 -5.92 1.56 0.36
N LYS A 98 -6.39 2.76 0.71
CA LYS A 98 -5.72 3.63 1.67
C LYS A 98 -5.70 3.00 3.06
N GLU A 99 -6.80 2.39 3.48
CA GLU A 99 -6.89 1.65 4.75
C GLU A 99 -5.91 0.48 4.79
N LEU A 100 -5.86 -0.33 3.72
CA LEU A 100 -4.93 -1.46 3.63
C LEU A 100 -3.48 -1.02 3.66
N VAL A 101 -3.11 0.05 2.95
CA VAL A 101 -1.76 0.60 2.97
C VAL A 101 -1.38 1.11 4.36
N ASN A 102 -2.31 1.75 5.07
CA ASN A 102 -2.07 2.24 6.44
C ASN A 102 -1.90 1.07 7.42
N ALA A 103 -2.77 0.05 7.34
CA ALA A 103 -2.66 -1.15 8.14
C ALA A 103 -1.34 -1.90 7.87
N PHE A 104 -0.94 -1.98 6.61
CA PHE A 104 0.33 -2.60 6.22
C PHE A 104 1.53 -1.85 6.78
N LYS A 105 1.56 -0.51 6.66
CA LYS A 105 2.61 0.33 7.26
C LYS A 105 2.70 0.13 8.77
N LEU A 106 1.55 0.09 9.46
CA LEU A 106 1.50 -0.15 10.90
C LEU A 106 2.05 -1.54 11.25
N SER A 107 1.67 -2.58 10.51
CA SER A 107 2.12 -3.96 10.75
C SER A 107 3.62 -4.16 10.57
N LYS A 108 4.24 -3.46 9.61
CA LYS A 108 5.69 -3.53 9.34
C LYS A 108 6.49 -2.52 10.17
N SER A 109 5.82 -1.65 10.94
CA SER A 109 6.48 -0.65 11.78
C SER A 109 6.96 -1.29 13.08
N ILE A 110 8.26 -1.60 13.15
CA ILE A 110 8.89 -2.02 14.42
C ILE A 110 9.20 -0.74 15.22
N PRO A 111 8.64 -0.57 16.44
CA PRO A 111 8.99 0.57 17.28
C PRO A 111 10.47 0.49 17.67
N ILE A 112 11.24 1.51 17.28
CA ILE A 112 12.63 1.63 17.71
C ILE A 112 12.61 2.04 19.17
N GLN A 113 13.08 1.16 20.06
CA GLN A 113 13.25 1.53 21.46
C GLN A 113 14.42 2.50 21.60
N VAL A 114 14.14 3.70 22.10
CA VAL A 114 15.15 4.62 22.60
C VAL A 114 15.52 4.21 24.03
N ALA A 115 16.35 3.17 24.15
CA ALA A 115 16.99 2.86 25.42
C ALA A 115 18.05 3.95 25.68
N GLY A 116 17.79 4.85 26.62
CA GLY A 116 18.75 5.88 27.01
C GLY A 116 20.01 5.22 27.56
N ASN A 117 21.10 5.24 26.79
CA ASN A 117 22.43 4.84 27.25
C ASN A 117 23.12 5.93 28.09
N ASP A 118 22.34 6.87 28.62
CA ASP A 118 22.80 8.04 29.36
C ASP A 118 22.65 7.81 30.87
N THR A 119 23.21 6.70 31.36
CA THR A 119 23.39 6.48 32.79
C THR A 119 24.89 6.40 33.07
N VAL A 120 25.47 7.51 33.50
CA VAL A 120 26.86 7.56 33.97
C VAL A 120 26.86 7.37 35.47
N GLU A 121 27.52 6.32 35.96
CA GLU A 121 27.69 6.07 37.39
C GLU A 121 28.55 7.18 38.02
N GLY A 122 27.97 7.93 38.97
CA GLY A 122 28.67 8.94 39.74
C GLY A 122 29.71 8.33 40.67
N ARG A 123 31.01 8.59 40.44
CA ARG A 123 32.08 8.17 41.34
C ARG A 123 32.16 9.12 42.54
N TYR A 124 31.63 8.71 43.70
CA TYR A 124 31.91 9.40 44.97
C TYR A 124 33.22 8.89 45.57
N ARG A 125 34.16 9.80 45.84
CA ARG A 125 35.43 9.50 46.51
C ARG A 125 35.25 9.74 48.02
N LEU A 126 35.19 8.67 48.81
CA LEU A 126 35.22 8.76 50.28
C LEU A 126 36.67 9.02 50.73
N SER A 127 37.00 10.25 51.14
CA SER A 127 38.26 10.54 51.83
C SER A 127 38.14 10.11 53.29
N ILE A 128 38.60 8.90 53.60
CA ILE A 128 38.79 8.46 54.99
C ILE A 128 40.12 9.02 55.48
N ASN A 129 40.08 10.09 56.30
CA ASN A 129 41.25 10.53 57.05
C ASN A 129 41.50 9.55 58.20
N ARG A 130 42.44 8.61 58.01
CA ARG A 130 43.01 7.83 59.12
C ARG A 130 44.08 8.68 59.81
N THR A 131 43.69 9.43 60.84
CA THR A 131 44.63 9.96 61.84
C THR A 131 45.13 8.79 62.69
N GLY A 132 46.36 8.35 62.41
CA GLY A 132 47.05 7.32 63.21
C GLY A 132 47.45 7.89 64.57
N GLY A 133 46.85 7.37 65.63
CA GLY A 133 47.36 7.48 67.00
C GLY A 133 48.41 6.40 67.24
N SER A 134 49.66 6.81 67.43
CA SER A 134 50.79 5.95 67.84
C SER A 134 50.81 5.83 69.35
N PHE A 135 50.63 4.61 69.87
CA PHE A 135 50.94 4.25 71.26
C PHE A 135 52.43 3.87 71.35
N LEU A 136 53.20 4.66 72.10
CA LEU A 136 54.26 4.23 73.01
C LEU A 136 54.35 5.29 74.13
#